data_AF-A0A0C2FWG3-F1
#
_entry.id   AF-A0A0C2FWG3-F1
#
_cell.length_a   1.000
_cell.length_b   1.000
_cell.length_c   1.000
_cell.angle_alpha   90.00
_cell.angle_beta   90.00
_cell.angle_gamma   90.00
#
_symmetry.space_group_name_H-M   'P 1'
#
loop_
_entity.id
_entity.type
_entity.pdbx_description
1 polymer ?
#
loop_
_entity_poly.entity_id
_entity_poly.type
_entity_poly.pdbx_seq_one_letter_code
_entity_poly.pdbx_strand_id
1 'polypeptide(L)'
;SAPENWRDVISSWQCECLVSPLHDKDVNADGTPKKPHWHGILFFESKKTQEQAEELTAALNGPKPIRPSGSKRTACRYLIHADNPEKAQYGAADVLEFGGASLSMYSIREAENETLVQEMVEWCEKYECFSYRLLLQYSMRNKPEWFRALCRSCTYVMKEYLKSAYRESIGEGYSGMTLEEIEMQEDGD
;
A
#
# COMPACT_ATOMS: atom_id res chain seq x y z
N SER A 1 -19.10 24.08 1.41
CA SER A 1 -18.99 24.47 2.83
C SER A 1 -17.54 24.71 3.22
N ALA A 2 -16.59 23.90 2.71
CA ALA A 2 -15.17 24.18 2.85
C ALA A 2 -14.81 25.61 2.37
N PRO A 3 -13.89 26.31 3.06
CA PRO A 3 -13.40 27.61 2.63
C PRO A 3 -12.60 27.50 1.32
N GLU A 4 -12.50 28.58 0.54
CA GLU A 4 -11.79 28.55 -0.75
C GLU A 4 -10.33 28.12 -0.62
N ASN A 5 -9.68 28.52 0.48
CA ASN A 5 -8.28 28.22 0.80
C ASN A 5 -8.09 26.91 1.60
N TRP A 6 -9.05 25.99 1.58
CA TRP A 6 -8.99 24.77 2.40
C TRP A 6 -7.70 23.96 2.21
N ARG A 7 -7.12 23.97 1.01
CA ARG A 7 -5.85 23.27 0.72
C ARG A 7 -4.68 23.87 1.49
N ASP A 8 -4.64 25.20 1.61
CA ASP A 8 -3.62 25.91 2.37
C ASP A 8 -3.78 25.66 3.87
N VAL A 9 -5.04 25.60 4.34
CA VAL A 9 -5.37 25.22 5.73
C VAL A 9 -4.78 23.83 6.04
N ILE A 10 -5.04 22.82 5.21
CA ILE A 10 -4.49 21.47 5.40
C ILE A 10 -2.96 21.47 5.36
N SER A 11 -2.38 22.17 4.39
CA SER A 11 -0.92 22.25 4.22
C SER A 11 -0.23 22.87 5.44
N SER A 12 -0.92 23.69 6.22
CA SER A 12 -0.39 24.34 7.42
C SER A 12 -0.31 23.43 8.66
N TRP A 13 -1.02 22.29 8.68
CA TRP A 13 -1.18 21.47 9.88
C TRP A 13 0.05 20.67 10.28
N GLN A 14 1.08 20.61 9.42
CA GLN A 14 2.28 19.80 9.63
C GLN A 14 1.95 18.34 9.97
N CYS A 15 0.85 17.82 9.40
CA CYS A 15 0.42 16.44 9.56
C CYS A 15 0.19 15.79 8.19
N GLU A 16 0.37 14.48 8.13
CA GLU A 16 0.03 13.70 6.96
C GLU A 16 -1.49 13.72 6.74
N CYS A 17 -1.92 14.07 5.53
CA CYS A 17 -3.33 14.06 5.15
C CYS A 17 -3.53 13.54 3.73
N LEU A 18 -4.55 12.70 3.55
CA LEU A 18 -5.07 12.33 2.23
C LEU A 18 -6.47 12.92 2.06
N VAL A 19 -6.73 13.53 0.90
CA VAL A 19 -8.06 14.00 0.52
C VAL A 19 -8.48 13.29 -0.76
N SER A 20 -9.69 12.71 -0.77
CA SER A 20 -10.25 12.03 -1.92
C SER A 20 -10.33 12.96 -3.15
N PRO A 21 -10.57 12.39 -4.35
CA PRO A 21 -11.12 13.18 -5.44
C PRO A 21 -12.46 13.80 -5.02
N LEU A 22 -12.98 14.75 -5.80
CA LEU A 22 -14.33 15.24 -5.53
C LEU A 22 -15.32 14.09 -5.76
N HIS A 23 -16.03 13.69 -4.70
CA HIS A 23 -17.09 12.68 -4.79
C HIS A 23 -18.38 13.33 -5.30
N ASP A 24 -18.52 13.41 -6.62
CA ASP A 24 -19.65 14.02 -7.33
C ASP A 24 -20.57 13.01 -8.04
N LYS A 25 -20.23 11.71 -7.99
CA LYS A 25 -20.98 10.61 -8.63
C LYS A 25 -21.68 9.70 -7.63
N ASP A 26 -21.61 10.01 -6.34
CA ASP A 26 -22.20 9.18 -5.30
C ASP A 26 -23.73 9.28 -5.31
N VAL A 27 -24.40 8.16 -5.05
CA VAL A 27 -25.86 8.07 -4.96
C VAL A 27 -26.32 7.71 -3.55
N ASN A 28 -27.50 8.20 -3.17
CA ASN A 28 -28.23 7.79 -1.98
C ASN A 28 -28.86 6.41 -2.20
N ALA A 29 -29.35 5.80 -1.10
CA ALA A 29 -30.00 4.49 -1.16
C ALA A 29 -31.29 4.49 -2.02
N ASP A 30 -31.92 5.65 -2.19
CA ASP A 30 -33.08 5.86 -3.06
C ASP A 30 -32.71 6.14 -4.53
N GLY A 31 -31.42 6.11 -4.87
CA GLY A 31 -30.89 6.37 -6.22
C GLY A 31 -30.69 7.85 -6.55
N THR A 32 -31.03 8.78 -5.64
CA THR A 32 -30.82 10.21 -5.88
C THR A 32 -29.34 10.60 -5.75
N PRO A 33 -28.82 11.58 -6.54
CA PRO A 33 -27.44 12.03 -6.41
C PRO A 33 -27.17 12.67 -5.03
N LYS A 34 -26.02 12.33 -4.44
CA LYS A 34 -25.52 13.01 -3.24
C LYS A 34 -24.96 14.38 -3.57
N LYS A 35 -24.91 15.25 -2.57
CA LYS A 35 -24.18 16.52 -2.69
C LYS A 35 -22.69 16.23 -2.89
N PRO A 36 -22.01 16.92 -3.83
CA PRO A 36 -20.57 16.80 -4.00
C PRO A 36 -19.82 17.06 -2.70
N HIS A 37 -18.89 16.18 -2.35
CA HIS A 37 -18.14 16.26 -1.10
C HIS A 37 -16.74 15.66 -1.24
N TRP A 38 -15.88 15.94 -0.26
CA TRP A 38 -14.58 15.30 -0.12
C TRP A 38 -14.55 14.45 1.14
N HIS A 39 -13.80 13.37 1.09
CA HIS A 39 -13.35 12.65 2.28
C HIS A 39 -11.90 13.05 2.59
N GLY A 40 -11.60 13.29 3.86
CA GLY A 40 -10.26 13.55 4.35
C GLY A 40 -9.86 12.52 5.39
N ILE A 41 -8.61 12.05 5.35
CA ILE A 41 -8.02 11.20 6.38
C ILE A 41 -6.78 11.91 6.92
N LEU A 42 -6.73 12.05 8.24
CA LEU A 42 -5.60 12.63 8.97
C LEU A 42 -4.83 11.51 9.66
N PHE A 43 -3.51 11.56 9.57
CA PHE A 43 -2.63 10.67 10.30
C PHE A 43 -1.85 11.47 11.34
N PHE A 44 -1.88 10.98 12.57
CA PHE A 44 -1.18 11.58 13.70
C PHE A 44 -0.17 10.57 14.23
N GLU A 45 1.07 11.00 14.47
CA GLU A 45 2.11 10.16 15.09
C GLU A 45 1.78 9.80 16.54
N SER A 46 1.12 10.73 17.24
CA SER A 46 0.66 10.56 18.62
C SER A 46 -0.87 10.47 18.67
N LYS A 47 -1.37 9.78 19.69
CA LYS A 47 -2.80 9.66 19.93
C LYS A 47 -3.40 11.05 20.20
N LYS A 48 -4.28 11.51 19.30
CA LYS A 48 -5.13 12.69 19.52
C LYS A 48 -6.44 12.30 20.19
N THR A 49 -6.96 13.19 21.04
CA THR A 49 -8.35 13.11 21.51
C THR A 49 -9.31 13.54 20.41
N GLN A 50 -10.60 13.26 20.60
CA GLN A 50 -11.64 13.67 19.67
C GLN A 50 -11.73 15.20 19.58
N GLU A 51 -11.61 15.90 20.71
CA GLU A 51 -11.65 17.36 20.78
C GLU A 51 -10.48 17.98 20.02
N GLN A 52 -9.27 17.42 20.15
CA GLN A 52 -8.09 17.90 19.41
C GLN A 52 -8.26 17.76 17.89
N ALA A 53 -8.89 16.66 17.44
CA ALA A 53 -9.18 16.47 16.03
C ALA A 53 -10.29 17.42 15.54
N GLU A 54 -11.33 17.64 16.35
CA GLU A 54 -12.40 18.61 16.07
C GLU A 54 -11.86 20.04 15.97
N GLU A 55 -11.02 20.46 16.92
CA GLU A 55 -10.40 21.79 16.92
C GLU A 55 -9.56 22.02 15.67
N LEU A 56 -8.72 21.03 15.30
CA LEU A 56 -7.90 21.12 14.09
C LEU A 56 -8.73 21.24 12.81
N THR A 57 -9.81 20.45 12.71
CA THR A 57 -10.64 20.37 11.49
C THR A 57 -11.76 21.40 11.42
N ALA A 58 -12.04 22.13 12.50
CA ALA A 58 -13.07 23.16 12.56
C ALA A 58 -12.91 24.21 11.44
N ALA A 59 -11.67 24.56 11.10
CA ALA A 59 -11.35 25.51 10.04
C ALA A 59 -11.85 25.08 8.64
N LEU A 60 -12.19 23.80 8.44
CA LEU A 60 -12.70 23.29 7.16
C LEU A 60 -14.23 23.40 7.01
N ASN A 61 -14.98 23.83 8.04
CA ASN A 61 -16.45 23.85 8.04
C ASN A 61 -17.06 22.49 7.64
N GLY A 62 -16.39 21.40 8.02
CA GLY A 62 -16.77 20.03 7.70
C GLY A 62 -17.57 19.36 8.80
N PRO A 63 -18.04 18.11 8.56
CA PRO A 63 -18.57 17.26 9.61
C PRO A 63 -17.52 16.99 10.69
N LYS A 64 -17.97 16.59 11.88
CA LYS A 64 -17.06 16.16 12.95
C LYS A 64 -16.19 15.00 12.45
N PRO A 65 -14.86 15.03 12.67
CA PRO A 65 -13.99 13.92 12.33
C PRO A 65 -14.38 12.70 13.15
N ILE A 66 -14.17 11.51 12.60
CA ILE A 66 -14.41 10.25 13.29
C ILE A 66 -13.15 9.40 13.23
N ARG A 67 -12.94 8.56 14.24
CA ARG A 67 -11.97 7.47 14.14
C ARG A 67 -12.58 6.38 13.24
N PRO A 68 -11.92 6.01 12.12
CA PRO A 68 -12.38 4.89 11.30
C PRO A 68 -12.45 3.61 12.12
N SER A 69 -13.50 2.79 11.91
CA SER A 69 -13.62 1.46 12.51
C SER A 69 -12.68 0.43 11.88
N GLY A 70 -12.30 0.66 10.62
CA GLY A 70 -11.38 -0.20 9.88
C GLY A 70 -9.91 0.16 10.08
N SER A 71 -9.04 -0.65 9.46
CA SER A 71 -7.60 -0.40 9.38
C SER A 71 -7.25 0.90 8.62
N LYS A 72 -6.02 1.39 8.82
CA LYS A 72 -5.42 2.48 8.03
C LYS A 72 -5.60 2.24 6.52
N ARG A 73 -5.33 1.01 6.07
CA ARG A 73 -5.40 0.59 4.67
C ARG A 73 -6.82 0.69 4.10
N THR A 74 -7.78 0.08 4.78
CA THR A 74 -9.19 0.09 4.35
C THR A 74 -9.77 1.50 4.35
N ALA A 75 -9.37 2.35 5.31
CA ALA A 75 -9.75 3.76 5.31
C ALA A 75 -9.18 4.49 4.09
N CYS A 76 -7.91 4.29 3.75
CA CYS A 76 -7.30 4.91 2.57
C CYS A 76 -7.96 4.48 1.25
N ARG A 77 -8.25 3.18 1.10
CA ARG A 77 -8.94 2.64 -0.08
C ARG A 77 -10.39 3.14 -0.22
N TYR A 78 -11.02 3.50 0.89
CA TYR A 78 -12.36 4.09 0.89
C TYR A 78 -12.41 5.44 0.15
N LEU A 79 -11.31 6.21 0.13
CA LEU A 79 -11.22 7.50 -0.59
C LEU A 79 -11.47 7.39 -2.10
N ILE A 80 -11.38 6.19 -2.65
CA ILE A 80 -11.61 5.93 -4.08
C ILE A 80 -12.65 4.82 -4.32
N HIS A 81 -13.34 4.38 -3.25
CA HIS A 81 -14.29 3.27 -3.26
C HIS A 81 -13.75 1.93 -3.79
N ALA A 82 -12.45 1.69 -3.73
CA ALA A 82 -11.78 0.52 -4.33
C ALA A 82 -12.28 -0.84 -3.81
N ASP A 83 -12.96 -0.87 -2.67
CA ASP A 83 -13.48 -2.09 -2.03
C ASP A 83 -15.01 -2.25 -2.16
N ASN A 84 -15.70 -1.35 -2.87
CA ASN A 84 -17.15 -1.43 -3.06
C ASN A 84 -17.53 -1.19 -4.54
N PRO A 85 -17.77 -2.25 -5.33
CA PRO A 85 -18.04 -2.14 -6.76
C PRO A 85 -19.40 -1.52 -7.10
N GLU A 86 -20.34 -1.47 -6.15
CA GLU A 86 -21.66 -0.86 -6.35
C GLU A 86 -21.60 0.68 -6.26
N LYS A 87 -20.51 1.23 -5.70
CA LYS A 87 -20.27 2.67 -5.64
C LYS A 87 -19.46 3.15 -6.83
N ALA A 88 -19.64 4.43 -7.17
CA ALA A 88 -18.82 5.11 -8.15
C ALA A 88 -17.33 5.01 -7.76
N GLN A 89 -16.51 4.52 -8.69
CA GLN A 89 -15.06 4.40 -8.51
C GLN A 89 -14.38 5.71 -8.89
N TYR A 90 -13.40 6.13 -8.09
CA TYR A 90 -12.64 7.36 -8.33
C TYR A 90 -11.16 7.06 -8.61
N GLY A 91 -10.47 7.95 -9.32
CA GLY A 91 -9.08 7.78 -9.71
C GLY A 91 -8.13 7.91 -8.53
N ALA A 92 -7.23 6.93 -8.35
CA ALA A 92 -6.16 7.01 -7.35
C ALA A 92 -5.21 8.19 -7.60
N ALA A 93 -5.01 8.59 -8.85
CA ALA A 93 -4.17 9.74 -9.23
C ALA A 93 -4.77 11.10 -8.86
N ASP A 94 -6.08 11.15 -8.60
CA ASP A 94 -6.80 12.37 -8.25
C ASP A 94 -6.86 12.61 -6.73
N VAL A 95 -6.29 11.69 -5.93
CA VAL A 95 -6.15 11.85 -4.48
C VAL A 95 -5.07 12.89 -4.21
N LEU A 96 -5.39 13.84 -3.34
CA LEU A 96 -4.48 14.89 -2.94
C LEU A 96 -3.70 14.45 -1.69
N GLU A 97 -2.38 14.54 -1.80
CA GLU A 97 -1.44 14.06 -0.79
C GLU A 97 -0.74 15.25 -0.11
N PHE A 98 -0.84 15.34 1.22
CA PHE A 98 -0.26 16.42 2.03
C PHE A 98 0.65 15.88 3.13
N GLY A 99 1.65 16.67 3.52
CA GLY A 99 2.50 16.37 4.68
C GLY A 99 3.33 15.09 4.54
N GLY A 100 3.57 14.61 3.31
CA GLY A 100 4.29 13.36 3.04
C GLY A 100 3.41 12.10 3.02
N ALA A 101 2.09 12.24 3.22
CA ALA A 101 1.16 11.14 3.05
C ALA A 101 1.27 10.53 1.64
N SER A 102 1.07 9.22 1.51
CA SER A 102 0.94 8.60 0.19
C SER A 102 -0.11 7.50 0.17
N LEU A 103 -1.13 7.67 -0.67
CA LEU A 103 -2.16 6.68 -0.91
C LEU A 103 -1.54 5.37 -1.36
N SER A 104 -0.58 5.44 -2.29
CA SER A 104 0.10 4.27 -2.83
C SER A 104 0.85 3.47 -1.75
N MET A 105 1.26 4.11 -0.65
CA MET A 105 1.95 3.44 0.45
C MET A 105 0.97 2.88 1.47
N TYR A 106 -0.10 3.61 1.75
CA TYR A 106 -1.04 3.21 2.79
C TYR A 106 -2.10 2.22 2.31
N SER A 107 -2.34 2.12 1.01
CA SER A 107 -3.40 1.27 0.43
C SER A 107 -2.96 -0.14 0.03
N ILE A 108 -1.65 -0.45 0.07
CA ILE A 108 -1.09 -1.78 -0.25
C ILE A 108 -1.56 -2.83 0.77
N ARG A 109 -1.88 -4.02 0.29
CA ARG A 109 -2.20 -5.18 1.12
C ARG A 109 -0.91 -5.85 1.58
N GLU A 110 -0.71 -6.09 2.87
CA GLU A 110 0.50 -6.78 3.36
C GLU A 110 0.68 -8.18 2.75
N ALA A 111 -0.42 -8.89 2.47
CA ALA A 111 -0.42 -10.18 1.77
C ALA A 111 0.06 -10.10 0.30
N GLU A 112 0.15 -8.92 -0.31
CA GLU A 112 0.81 -8.79 -1.63
C GLU A 112 2.31 -9.03 -1.51
N ASN A 113 2.95 -8.77 -0.36
CA ASN A 113 4.40 -8.95 -0.24
C ASN A 113 4.82 -10.41 -0.38
N GLU A 114 4.06 -11.37 0.17
CA GLU A 114 4.36 -12.80 0.05
C GLU A 114 4.23 -13.27 -1.40
N THR A 115 3.15 -12.91 -2.08
CA THR A 115 2.97 -13.20 -3.51
C THR A 115 4.07 -12.58 -4.36
N LEU A 116 4.47 -11.33 -4.08
CA LEU A 116 5.54 -10.65 -4.80
C LEU A 116 6.90 -11.32 -4.54
N VAL A 117 7.17 -11.77 -3.32
CA VAL A 117 8.37 -12.54 -2.98
C VAL A 117 8.40 -13.86 -3.73
N GLN A 118 7.28 -14.58 -3.74
CA GLN A 118 7.15 -15.82 -4.52
C GLN A 118 7.44 -15.59 -6.00
N GLU A 119 6.79 -14.60 -6.62
CA GLU A 119 7.05 -14.26 -8.03
C GLU A 119 8.52 -13.90 -8.29
N MET A 120 9.17 -13.17 -7.37
CA MET A 120 10.58 -12.83 -7.48
C MET A 120 11.48 -14.07 -7.38
N VAL A 121 11.16 -15.01 -6.47
CA VAL A 121 11.89 -16.28 -6.31
C VAL A 121 11.78 -17.13 -7.57
N GLU A 122 10.55 -17.37 -8.05
CA GLU A 122 10.30 -18.16 -9.27
C GLU A 122 11.02 -17.55 -10.50
N TRP A 123 11.06 -16.22 -10.59
CA TRP A 123 11.82 -15.55 -11.63
C TRP A 123 13.33 -15.73 -11.47
N CYS A 124 13.87 -15.66 -10.25
CA CYS A 124 15.29 -15.90 -10.01
C CYS A 124 15.68 -17.33 -10.36
N GLU A 125 14.86 -18.33 -10.01
CA GLU A 125 15.09 -19.74 -10.35
C GLU A 125 15.05 -19.96 -11.86
N LYS A 126 14.00 -19.47 -12.53
CA LYS A 126 13.83 -19.62 -13.97
C LYS A 126 15.01 -19.09 -14.80
N TYR A 127 15.68 -18.05 -14.32
CA TYR A 127 16.77 -17.38 -15.04
C TYR A 127 18.14 -17.53 -14.36
N GLU A 128 18.24 -18.39 -13.34
CA GLU A 128 19.46 -18.58 -12.53
C GLU A 128 20.06 -17.23 -12.07
N CYS A 129 19.20 -16.29 -11.67
CA CYS A 129 19.62 -14.96 -11.27
C CYS A 129 20.03 -14.96 -9.81
N PHE A 130 21.33 -14.92 -9.55
CA PHE A 130 21.90 -14.76 -8.20
C PHE A 130 22.26 -13.31 -7.84
N SER A 131 22.05 -12.36 -8.76
CA SER A 131 22.46 -10.96 -8.61
C SER A 131 21.30 -10.09 -8.12
N TYR A 132 21.37 -9.64 -6.87
CA TYR A 132 20.40 -8.70 -6.32
C TYR A 132 20.32 -7.39 -7.14
N ARG A 133 21.46 -6.94 -7.70
CA ARG A 133 21.50 -5.80 -8.62
C ARG A 133 20.67 -6.06 -9.88
N LEU A 134 20.82 -7.24 -10.49
CA LEU A 134 20.08 -7.58 -11.70
C LEU A 134 18.57 -7.67 -11.42
N LEU A 135 18.19 -8.32 -10.30
CA LEU A 135 16.80 -8.37 -9.84
C LEU A 135 16.23 -6.95 -9.68
N LEU A 136 16.94 -6.04 -9.00
CA LEU A 136 16.50 -4.64 -8.86
C LEU A 136 16.33 -3.94 -10.22
N GLN A 137 17.31 -4.07 -11.13
CA GLN A 137 17.24 -3.42 -12.44
C GLN A 137 16.09 -3.96 -13.30
N TYR A 138 15.85 -5.27 -13.25
CA TYR A 138 14.72 -5.89 -13.93
C TYR A 138 13.40 -5.38 -13.35
N SER A 139 13.28 -5.35 -12.02
CA SER A 139 12.10 -4.83 -11.32
C SER A 139 11.81 -3.38 -11.69
N MET A 140 12.83 -2.51 -11.73
CA MET A 140 12.67 -1.11 -12.14
C MET A 140 12.06 -0.95 -13.54
N ARG A 141 12.40 -1.85 -14.47
CA ARG A 141 12.04 -1.73 -15.88
C ARG A 141 10.74 -2.46 -16.23
N ASN A 142 10.45 -3.57 -15.56
CA ASN A 142 9.41 -4.52 -15.99
C ASN A 142 8.37 -4.81 -14.91
N LYS A 143 8.72 -4.64 -13.63
CA LYS A 143 7.88 -5.02 -12.48
C LYS A 143 7.95 -3.95 -11.36
N PRO A 144 7.38 -2.74 -11.55
CA PRO A 144 7.49 -1.64 -10.58
C PRO A 144 6.98 -1.98 -9.17
N GLU A 145 6.04 -2.92 -9.04
CA GLU A 145 5.57 -3.51 -7.80
C GLU A 145 6.67 -4.29 -7.06
N TRP A 146 7.47 -5.11 -7.75
CA TRP A 146 8.63 -5.79 -7.16
C TRP A 146 9.65 -4.78 -6.69
N PHE A 147 9.91 -3.73 -7.48
CA PHE A 147 10.86 -2.69 -7.11
C PHE A 147 10.44 -1.99 -5.81
N ARG A 148 9.16 -1.61 -5.70
CA ARG A 148 8.62 -1.01 -4.48
C ARG A 148 8.70 -1.96 -3.28
N ALA A 149 8.38 -3.23 -3.47
CA ALA A 149 8.44 -4.25 -2.42
C ALA A 149 9.87 -4.47 -1.92
N LEU A 150 10.83 -4.61 -2.86
CA LEU A 150 12.26 -4.71 -2.55
C LEU A 150 12.73 -3.51 -1.73
N CYS A 151 12.45 -2.28 -2.15
CA CYS A 151 12.88 -1.08 -1.44
C CYS A 151 12.28 -0.90 -0.03
N ARG A 152 11.18 -1.60 0.31
CA ARG A 152 10.46 -1.38 1.58
C ARG A 152 10.64 -2.50 2.58
N SER A 153 10.28 -3.73 2.18
CA SER A 153 10.11 -4.85 3.12
C SER A 153 10.71 -6.16 2.63
N CYS A 154 10.90 -6.34 1.32
CA CYS A 154 11.32 -7.62 0.74
C CYS A 154 12.84 -7.74 0.51
N THR A 155 13.63 -6.68 0.74
CA THR A 155 15.10 -6.72 0.53
C THR A 155 15.75 -7.85 1.31
N TYR A 156 15.40 -8.02 2.59
CA TYR A 156 16.09 -8.97 3.45
C TYR A 156 15.88 -10.41 2.98
N VAL A 157 14.62 -10.82 2.79
CA VAL A 157 14.28 -12.18 2.33
C VAL A 157 14.91 -12.47 0.97
N MET A 158 14.83 -11.56 0.00
CA MET A 158 15.40 -11.78 -1.32
C MET A 158 16.93 -11.84 -1.31
N LYS A 159 17.59 -11.01 -0.48
CA LYS A 159 19.06 -11.05 -0.37
C LYS A 159 19.57 -12.35 0.23
N GLU A 160 18.94 -12.84 1.30
CA GLU A 160 19.36 -14.11 1.90
C GLU A 160 19.04 -15.29 0.98
N TYR A 161 17.89 -15.31 0.30
CA TYR A 161 17.58 -16.31 -0.72
C TYR A 161 18.65 -16.36 -1.83
N LEU A 162 18.93 -15.22 -2.48
CA LEU A 162 19.91 -15.14 -3.58
C LEU A 162 21.31 -15.58 -3.15
N LYS A 163 21.70 -15.24 -1.92
CA LYS A 163 23.00 -15.58 -1.34
C LYS A 163 23.12 -17.08 -1.08
N SER A 164 22.08 -17.72 -0.54
CA SER A 164 22.06 -19.17 -0.35
C SER A 164 22.08 -19.89 -1.69
N ALA A 165 21.20 -19.50 -2.61
CA ALA A 165 21.12 -20.09 -3.95
C ALA A 165 22.45 -19.96 -4.73
N TYR A 166 23.14 -18.82 -4.62
CA TYR A 166 24.48 -18.67 -5.21
C TYR A 166 25.49 -19.66 -4.63
N ARG A 167 25.56 -19.80 -3.30
CA ARG A 167 26.50 -20.71 -2.62
C ARG A 167 26.25 -22.16 -3.02
N GLU A 168 24.98 -22.55 -3.07
CA GLU A 168 24.57 -23.88 -3.52
C GLU A 168 24.97 -24.11 -4.99
N SER A 169 24.76 -23.12 -5.86
CA SER A 169 25.14 -23.22 -7.28
C SER A 169 26.65 -23.44 -7.53
N ILE A 170 27.51 -23.00 -6.60
CA ILE A 170 28.97 -23.18 -6.68
C ILE A 170 29.48 -24.34 -5.80
N GLY A 171 28.57 -25.13 -5.20
CA GLY A 171 28.93 -26.25 -4.33
C GLY A 171 29.51 -25.85 -2.97
N GLU A 172 29.36 -24.58 -2.57
CA GLU A 172 29.74 -24.06 -1.25
C GLU A 172 28.54 -24.03 -0.27
N GLY A 173 27.43 -24.69 -0.64
CA GLY A 173 26.12 -24.65 0.03
C GLY A 173 25.74 -25.89 0.85
N TYR A 174 24.53 -25.86 1.39
CA TYR A 174 23.93 -26.76 2.39
C TYR A 174 24.19 -28.26 2.15
N SER A 175 24.51 -29.01 3.22
CA SER A 175 24.84 -30.44 3.18
C SER A 175 23.63 -31.36 3.46
N GLY A 176 22.42 -30.87 3.23
CA GLY A 176 21.17 -31.61 3.46
C GLY A 176 20.46 -31.95 2.17
N MET A 177 19.24 -32.48 2.28
CA MET A 177 18.42 -32.87 1.14
C MET A 177 18.02 -31.65 0.29
N THR A 178 17.97 -31.86 -1.02
CA THR A 178 17.37 -30.96 -2.00
C THR A 178 15.84 -30.92 -1.84
N LEU A 179 15.20 -29.90 -2.40
CA LEU A 179 13.74 -29.80 -2.38
C LEU A 179 13.11 -31.01 -3.08
N GLU A 180 13.68 -31.45 -4.20
CA GLU A 180 13.21 -32.62 -4.94
C GLU A 180 13.35 -33.91 -4.13
N GLU A 181 14.46 -34.06 -3.37
CA GLU A 181 14.64 -35.21 -2.47
C GLU A 181 13.64 -35.22 -1.32
N ILE A 182 13.23 -34.04 -0.82
CA ILE A 182 12.21 -33.90 0.23
C ILE A 182 10.83 -34.27 -0.35
N GLU A 183 10.45 -33.68 -1.47
CA GLU A 183 9.16 -33.95 -2.14
C GLU A 183 9.02 -35.45 -2.49
N MET A 184 10.08 -36.07 -2.99
CA MET A 184 10.10 -37.52 -3.24
C MET A 184 9.90 -38.39 -1.99
N GLN A 185 10.33 -37.94 -0.81
CA GLN A 185 10.07 -38.66 0.44
C GLN A 185 8.64 -38.45 0.94
N GLU A 186 8.10 -37.24 0.81
CA GLU A 186 6.73 -36.92 1.24
C GLU A 186 5.66 -37.58 0.36
N ASP A 187 5.92 -37.73 -0.95
CA ASP A 187 5.04 -38.46 -1.88
C ASP A 187 5.17 -39.99 -1.78
N GLY A 188 6.16 -40.48 -1.01
CA GLY A 188 6.50 -41.89 -0.85
C GLY A 188 5.89 -42.59 0.37
N ASP A 189 5.24 -41.85 1.29
CA ASP A 189 4.50 -42.32 2.48
C ASP A 189 2.97 -42.29 2.28
#